data_AF-R9KDY2-F1
#
_entry.id   AF-R9KDY2-F1
#
_cell.length_a   1.000
_cell.length_b   1.000
_cell.length_c   1.000
_cell.angle_alpha   90.00
_cell.angle_beta   90.00
_cell.angle_gamma   90.00
#
_symmetry.space_group_name_H-M   'P 1'
#
loop_
_entity.id
_entity.type
_entity.pdbx_description
1 polymer ?
#
loop_
_entity_poly.entity_id
_entity_poly.type
_entity_poly.pdbx_seq_one_letter_code
_entity_poly.pdbx_strand_id
1 'polypeptide(L)'
;MDNLEKPIRNYIRAVKRLLACPKRYRCSFLADMEHDIRQFLLENGSVSYPDLICNFGTPQELAKLYLENVPPEELATYASQRKRNAKIIYIFLIITITIVSCLYFNYKEEHALDVIESEEYIEIIK
;
A
#
# COMPACT_ATOMS: atom_id res chain seq x y z
N MET A 1 8.01 -26.56 18.06
CA MET A 1 7.63 -25.22 18.58
C MET A 1 7.33 -24.27 17.41
N ASP A 2 6.40 -24.64 16.52
CA ASP A 2 6.32 -24.07 15.16
C ASP A 2 5.04 -23.25 14.89
N ASN A 3 4.18 -23.08 15.91
CA ASN A 3 2.82 -22.53 15.74
C ASN A 3 2.65 -21.09 16.27
N LEU A 4 3.68 -20.51 16.89
CA LEU A 4 3.58 -19.18 17.52
C LEU A 4 4.10 -18.05 16.63
N GLU A 5 4.99 -18.34 15.67
CA GLU A 5 5.51 -17.34 14.74
C GLU A 5 4.39 -16.71 13.88
N LYS A 6 3.38 -17.50 13.52
CA LYS A 6 2.24 -17.02 12.71
C LYS A 6 1.38 -16.00 13.50
N PRO A 7 0.92 -16.27 14.73
CA PRO A 7 0.24 -15.30 15.58
C PRO A 7 1.03 -14.01 15.82
N ILE A 8 2.31 -14.12 16.17
CA ILE A 8 3.16 -12.94 16.46
C ILE A 8 3.35 -12.09 15.21
N ARG A 9 3.61 -12.72 14.06
CA ARG A 9 3.72 -12.01 12.79
C ARG A 9 2.41 -11.33 12.40
N ASN A 10 1.27 -11.94 12.72
CA ASN A 10 -0.04 -11.34 12.48
C ASN A 10 -0.27 -10.13 13.41
N TYR A 11 0.15 -10.21 14.66
CA TYR A 11 0.13 -9.08 15.61
C TYR A 11 0.98 -7.91 15.09
N ILE A 12 2.25 -8.16 14.74
CA ILE A 12 3.16 -7.15 14.17
C ILE A 12 2.55 -6.51 12.91
N ARG A 13 1.95 -7.33 12.02
CA ARG A 13 1.27 -6.82 10.82
C ARG A 13 0.05 -5.96 11.15
N ALA A 14 -0.72 -6.30 12.18
CA ALA A 14 -1.87 -5.53 12.62
C ALA A 14 -1.44 -4.15 13.11
N VAL A 15 -0.45 -4.08 14.00
CA VAL A 15 0.14 -2.82 14.49
C VAL A 15 0.69 -1.99 13.32
N LYS A 16 1.44 -2.63 12.43
CA LYS A 16 1.98 -2.02 11.21
C LYS A 16 0.89 -1.41 10.31
N ARG A 17 -0.30 -2.02 10.22
CA ARG A 17 -1.41 -1.46 9.42
C ARG A 17 -2.05 -0.23 10.08
N LEU A 18 -2.08 -0.20 11.41
CA LEU A 18 -2.69 0.87 12.19
C LEU A 18 -1.80 2.13 12.31
N LEU A 19 -0.48 1.97 12.16
CA LEU A 19 0.48 3.08 12.18
C LEU A 19 0.38 3.98 10.95
N ALA A 20 -0.32 5.10 11.08
CA ALA A 20 -0.41 6.17 10.08
C ALA A 20 0.68 7.25 10.26
N CYS A 21 1.95 6.84 10.37
CA CYS A 21 3.10 7.74 10.61
C CYS A 21 4.17 7.66 9.49
N PRO A 22 5.07 8.66 9.41
CA PRO A 22 6.19 8.64 8.46
C PRO A 22 7.06 7.38 8.58
N LYS A 23 7.65 6.94 7.47
CA LYS A 23 8.46 5.71 7.40
C LYS A 23 9.59 5.66 8.44
N ARG A 24 10.21 6.80 8.76
CA ARG A 24 11.28 6.90 9.78
C ARG A 24 10.82 6.47 11.17
N TYR A 25 9.73 7.04 11.67
CA TYR A 25 9.14 6.72 12.97
C TYR A 25 8.58 5.31 12.98
N ARG A 26 7.92 4.92 11.89
CA ARG A 26 7.38 3.57 11.72
C ARG A 26 8.46 2.49 11.76
N CYS A 27 9.61 2.73 11.13
CA CYS A 27 10.71 1.75 11.09
C CYS A 27 11.40 1.62 12.45
N SER A 28 11.69 2.73 13.13
CA SER A 28 12.24 2.69 14.49
C SER A 28 11.29 1.96 15.43
N PHE A 29 10.02 2.40 15.47
CA PHE A 29 9.04 1.81 16.36
C PHE A 29 8.83 0.30 16.11
N LEU A 30 8.72 -0.13 14.84
CA LEU A 30 8.59 -1.55 14.55
C LEU A 30 9.83 -2.35 14.92
N ALA A 31 11.03 -1.78 14.81
CA ALA A 31 12.27 -2.44 15.20
C ALA A 31 12.35 -2.60 16.72
N ASP A 32 12.00 -1.56 17.48
CA ASP A 32 11.97 -1.57 18.94
C ASP A 32 10.93 -2.59 19.43
N MET A 33 9.72 -2.57 18.87
CA MET A 33 8.67 -3.54 19.17
C MET A 33 9.07 -4.99 18.82
N GLU A 34 9.71 -5.22 17.67
CA GLU A 34 10.18 -6.56 17.30
C GLU A 34 11.29 -7.04 18.24
N HIS A 35 12.14 -6.13 18.73
CA HIS A 35 13.17 -6.44 19.71
C HIS A 35 12.55 -6.84 21.05
N ASP A 36 11.62 -6.05 21.58
CA ASP A 36 10.96 -6.31 22.86
C ASP A 36 10.18 -7.64 22.84
N ILE A 37 9.47 -7.92 21.75
CA ILE A 37 8.73 -9.18 21.59
C ILE A 37 9.69 -10.37 21.53
N ARG A 38 10.84 -10.24 20.84
CA ARG A 38 11.85 -11.30 20.80
C ARG A 38 12.49 -11.54 22.15
N GLN A 39 12.81 -10.48 22.88
CA GLN A 39 13.37 -10.60 24.24
C GLN A 39 12.36 -11.28 25.17
N PHE A 40 11.09 -10.88 25.11
CA PHE A 40 10.03 -11.52 25.89
C PHE A 40 9.88 -13.03 25.59
N LEU A 41 10.02 -13.42 24.32
CA LEU A 41 9.99 -14.83 23.90
C LEU A 41 11.20 -15.63 24.39
N LEU A 42 12.39 -15.00 24.40
CA LEU A 42 13.61 -15.62 24.93
C LEU A 42 13.53 -15.85 26.44
N GLU A 43 12.96 -14.90 27.17
CA GLU A 43 12.84 -14.95 28.64
C GLU A 43 11.76 -15.93 29.10
N ASN A 44 10.64 -16.05 28.36
CA ASN A 44 9.48 -16.83 28.80
C ASN A 44 9.25 -18.14 28.03
N GLY A 45 10.09 -18.45 27.03
CA GLY A 45 10.08 -19.71 26.30
C GLY A 45 8.77 -19.97 25.52
N SER A 46 7.80 -20.62 26.14
CA SER A 46 6.50 -20.96 25.54
C SER A 46 5.44 -19.89 25.85
N VAL A 47 5.60 -18.72 25.25
CA VAL A 47 4.60 -17.65 25.32
C VAL A 47 3.37 -18.02 24.48
N SER A 48 2.16 -17.78 24.95
CA SER A 48 0.94 -17.91 24.16
C SER A 48 0.47 -16.54 23.63
N TYR A 49 -0.36 -16.52 22.58
CA TYR A 49 -0.90 -15.27 22.03
C TYR A 49 -1.66 -14.40 23.06
N PRO A 50 -2.43 -14.96 24.01
CA PRO A 50 -3.03 -14.19 25.10
C PRO A 50 -2.00 -13.53 26.02
N ASP A 51 -0.86 -14.18 26.27
CA ASP A 51 0.22 -13.62 27.10
C ASP A 51 0.87 -12.42 26.42
N LEU A 52 0.98 -12.47 25.08
CA LEU A 52 1.43 -11.33 24.27
C LEU A 52 0.47 -10.13 24.42
N ILE A 53 -0.84 -10.36 24.36
CA ILE A 53 -1.84 -9.29 24.55
C ILE A 53 -1.84 -8.78 25.99
N CYS A 54 -1.63 -9.65 26.98
CA CYS A 54 -1.58 -9.26 28.38
C CYS A 54 -0.38 -8.33 28.66
N ASN A 55 0.75 -8.57 28.00
CA ASN A 55 1.98 -7.81 28.25
C ASN A 55 2.13 -6.56 27.35
N PHE A 56 1.78 -6.67 26.06
CA PHE A 56 1.93 -5.59 25.08
C PHE A 56 0.61 -4.86 24.77
N GLY A 57 -0.51 -5.32 25.30
CA GLY A 57 -1.84 -4.78 24.98
C GLY A 57 -2.32 -5.21 23.60
N THR A 58 -3.49 -4.71 23.21
CA THR A 58 -4.03 -4.97 21.87
C THR A 58 -3.23 -4.21 20.80
N PRO A 59 -3.20 -4.71 19.54
CA PRO A 59 -2.55 -4.00 18.45
C PRO A 59 -3.05 -2.54 18.26
N GLN A 60 -4.32 -2.28 18.59
CA GLN A 60 -4.92 -0.94 18.54
C GLN A 60 -4.39 -0.02 19.63
N GLU A 61 -4.36 -0.50 20.88
CA GLU A 61 -3.87 0.29 22.01
C GLU A 61 -2.40 0.61 21.85
N LEU A 62 -1.59 -0.39 21.49
CA LEU A 62 -0.16 -0.20 21.26
C LEU A 62 0.07 0.82 20.13
N ALA A 63 -0.61 0.66 18.98
CA ALA A 63 -0.47 1.61 17.88
C ALA A 63 -0.88 3.04 18.28
N LYS A 64 -1.93 3.19 19.09
CA LYS A 64 -2.40 4.50 19.56
C LYS A 64 -1.39 5.17 20.49
N LEU A 65 -0.88 4.44 21.47
CA LEU A 65 0.09 4.92 22.44
C LEU A 65 1.37 5.41 21.75
N TYR A 66 1.82 4.69 20.72
CA TYR A 66 2.97 5.10 19.92
C TYR A 66 2.69 6.26 18.98
N LEU A 67 1.47 6.40 18.44
CA LEU A 67 1.08 7.57 17.65
C LEU A 67 0.96 8.84 18.49
N GLU A 68 0.56 8.72 19.77
CA GLU A 68 0.54 9.84 20.73
C GLU A 68 1.95 10.38 21.02
N ASN A 69 2.98 9.54 20.92
CA ASN A 69 4.38 9.93 21.06
C ASN A 69 4.99 10.57 19.79
N VAL A 70 4.28 10.54 18.65
CA VAL A 70 4.75 11.18 17.41
C VAL A 70 4.27 12.64 17.39
N PRO A 71 5.13 13.61 17.06
CA PRO A 71 4.73 15.02 16.99
C PRO A 71 3.54 15.22 16.03
N PRO A 72 2.52 16.02 16.40
CA PRO A 72 1.33 16.21 15.55
C PRO A 72 1.66 16.86 14.20
N GLU A 73 2.71 17.68 14.13
CA GLU A 73 3.19 18.30 12.87
C GLU A 73 3.72 17.26 11.87
N GLU A 74 4.41 16.23 12.36
CA GLU A 74 4.91 15.10 11.57
C GLU A 74 3.75 14.25 11.00
N LEU A 75 2.69 14.07 11.78
CA LEU A 75 1.49 13.35 11.35
C LEU A 75 0.70 14.14 10.30
N ALA A 76 0.57 15.46 10.48
CA ALA A 76 -0.12 16.34 9.53
C ALA A 76 0.61 16.41 8.18
N THR A 77 1.94 16.55 8.19
CA THR A 77 2.76 16.54 6.98
C THR A 77 2.66 15.20 6.24
N TYR A 78 2.68 14.08 6.95
CA TYR A 78 2.49 12.75 6.35
C TYR A 78 1.09 12.59 5.71
N ALA A 79 0.03 13.00 6.40
CA ALA A 79 -1.32 12.95 5.88
C ALA A 79 -1.47 13.80 4.60
N SER A 80 -0.86 14.98 4.58
CA SER A 80 -0.87 15.87 3.42
C SER A 80 -0.08 15.30 2.23
N GLN A 81 1.10 14.71 2.47
CA GLN A 81 1.92 14.08 1.43
C GLN A 81 1.22 12.85 0.84
N ARG A 82 0.57 12.03 1.67
CA ARG A 82 -0.19 10.87 1.20
C ARG A 82 -1.34 11.28 0.29
N LYS A 83 -2.09 12.33 0.66
CA LYS A 83 -3.14 12.91 -0.19
C LYS A 83 -2.58 13.48 -1.49
N ARG A 84 -1.43 14.17 -1.44
CA ARG A 84 -0.77 14.71 -2.64
C ARG A 84 -0.33 13.60 -3.59
N ASN A 85 0.31 12.55 -3.08
CA ASN A 85 0.78 11.44 -3.90
C ASN A 85 -0.40 10.67 -4.54
N ALA A 86 -1.49 10.48 -3.80
CA ALA A 86 -2.71 9.88 -4.35
C ALA A 86 -3.31 10.73 -5.49
N LYS A 87 -3.32 12.06 -5.35
CA LYS A 87 -3.75 12.97 -6.44
C LYS A 87 -2.85 12.85 -7.67
N ILE A 88 -1.54 12.78 -7.49
CA ILE A 88 -0.58 12.63 -8.59
C ILE A 88 -0.84 11.32 -9.34
N ILE A 89 -0.98 10.20 -8.62
CA ILE A 89 -1.28 8.89 -9.23
C ILE A 89 -2.59 8.94 -10.01
N TYR A 90 -3.62 9.59 -9.47
CA TYR A 90 -4.91 9.73 -10.13
C TYR A 90 -4.82 10.55 -11.43
N ILE A 91 -4.04 11.65 -11.43
CA ILE A 91 -3.78 12.44 -12.63
C ILE A 91 -3.06 11.62 -13.69
N PHE A 92 -2.01 10.87 -13.30
CA PHE A 92 -1.30 9.98 -14.22
C PHE A 92 -2.24 8.94 -14.82
N LEU A 93 -3.12 8.34 -14.02
CA LEU A 93 -4.09 7.35 -14.50
C LEU A 93 -5.02 7.97 -15.55
N ILE A 94 -5.57 9.16 -15.30
CA ILE A 94 -6.40 9.87 -16.31
C ILE A 94 -5.60 10.11 -17.59
N ILE A 95 -4.38 10.62 -17.49
CA ILE A 95 -3.53 10.90 -18.66
C ILE A 95 -3.30 9.62 -19.47
N THR A 96 -2.97 8.51 -18.82
CA THR A 96 -2.75 7.23 -19.51
C THR A 96 -4.00 6.76 -20.24
N ILE A 97 -5.18 6.87 -19.62
CA ILE A 97 -6.45 6.51 -20.27
C ILE A 97 -6.68 7.42 -21.49
N THR A 98 -6.49 8.73 -21.36
CA THR A 98 -6.70 9.67 -22.47
C THR A 98 -5.78 9.39 -23.65
N ILE A 99 -4.50 9.09 -23.40
CA ILE A 99 -3.53 8.74 -24.46
C ILE A 99 -3.96 7.46 -25.16
N VAL A 100 -4.30 6.40 -24.41
CA VAL A 100 -4.73 5.12 -24.97
C VAL A 100 -6.00 5.30 -25.80
N SER A 101 -6.98 6.07 -25.32
CA SER A 101 -8.18 6.38 -26.07
C SER A 101 -7.85 7.14 -27.36
N CYS A 102 -7.01 8.17 -27.31
CA CYS A 102 -6.60 8.91 -28.51
C CYS A 102 -5.92 7.99 -29.54
N LEU A 103 -4.99 7.14 -29.11
CA LEU A 103 -4.32 6.19 -30.00
C LEU A 103 -5.30 5.21 -30.64
N TYR A 104 -6.27 4.71 -29.85
CA TYR A 104 -7.32 3.83 -30.37
C TYR A 104 -8.18 4.50 -31.44
N PHE A 105 -8.55 5.77 -31.25
CA PHE A 105 -9.31 6.52 -32.25
C PHE A 105 -8.50 6.78 -33.53
N ASN A 106 -7.23 7.18 -33.40
CA ASN A 106 -6.37 7.39 -34.57
C ASN A 106 -6.16 6.09 -35.36
N TYR A 107 -5.90 4.98 -34.66
CA TYR A 107 -5.75 3.66 -35.30
C TYR A 107 -7.01 3.21 -36.02
N LYS A 108 -8.19 3.49 -35.45
CA LYS A 108 -9.48 3.19 -36.08
C LYS A 108 -9.71 4.04 -37.34
N GLU A 109 -9.28 5.29 -37.34
CA GLU A 109 -9.44 6.22 -38.46
C GLU A 109 -8.52 5.84 -39.63
N GLU A 110 -7.26 5.48 -39.35
CA GLU A 110 -6.34 4.96 -40.37
C GLU A 110 -6.85 3.65 -41.00
N HIS A 111 -7.33 2.70 -40.19
CA HIS A 111 -7.89 1.45 -40.73
C HIS A 111 -9.22 1.62 -41.48
N ALA A 112 -9.99 2.68 -41.19
CA ALA A 112 -11.21 2.96 -41.94
C ALA A 112 -10.90 3.48 -43.35
N LEU A 113 -9.83 4.26 -43.52
CA LEU A 113 -9.40 4.78 -44.82
C LEU A 113 -8.80 3.68 -45.72
N ASP A 114 -8.00 2.79 -45.14
CA ASP A 114 -7.35 1.67 -45.88
C ASP A 114 -8.38 0.66 -46.42
N VAL A 115 -9.46 0.41 -45.66
CA VAL A 115 -10.56 -0.46 -46.10
C VAL A 115 -11.34 0.16 -47.27
N ILE A 116 -11.62 1.47 -47.22
CA ILE A 116 -12.38 2.17 -48.28
C ILE A 116 -11.58 2.21 -49.59
N GLU A 117 -10.28 2.48 -49.54
CA GLU A 117 -9.42 2.47 -50.74
C GLU A 117 -9.43 1.09 -51.41
N SER A 118 -9.34 0.02 -50.63
CA SER A 118 -9.35 -1.35 -51.15
C SER A 118 -10.67 -1.75 -51.83
N GLU A 119 -11.82 -1.29 -51.33
CA GLU A 119 -13.13 -1.57 -51.94
C GLU A 119 -13.31 -0.83 -53.27
N GLU A 120 -12.84 0.42 -53.36
CA GLU A 120 -12.90 1.22 -54.59
C GLU A 120 -12.07 0.58 -55.72
N TYR A 121 -10.87 0.06 -55.43
CA TYR A 121 -10.08 -0.68 -56.42
C TYR A 121 -10.75 -1.98 -56.89
N ILE A 122 -11.44 -2.70 -56.00
CA ILE A 122 -12.14 -3.95 -56.35
C ILE A 122 -13.33 -3.67 -57.27
N GLU A 123 -14.03 -2.54 -57.09
CA GLU A 123 -15.15 -2.14 -57.93
C GLU A 123 -14.70 -1.70 -59.33
N ILE A 124 -13.57 -1.01 -59.46
CA ILE A 124 -13.04 -0.56 -60.76
C ILE A 124 -12.56 -1.74 -61.66
N ILE A 125 -12.10 -2.84 -61.05
CA ILE A 125 -11.56 -4.00 -61.78
C ILE A 125 -12.68 -4.96 -62.26
N LYS A 126 -13.91 -4.80 -61.77
CA LYS A 126 -15.05 -5.67 -62.06
C LYS A 126 -15.87 -5.22 -63.27
#